data_AF-A0A945ZJN8-F1
#
_entry.id   AF-A0A945ZJN8-F1
#
_cell.length_a   1.000
_cell.length_b   1.000
_cell.length_c   1.000
_cell.angle_alpha   90.00
_cell.angle_beta   90.00
_cell.angle_gamma   90.00
#
_symmetry.space_group_name_H-M   'P 1'
#
loop_
_entity.id
_entity.type
_entity.pdbx_description
1 polymer ?
#
loop_
_entity_poly.entity_id
_entity_poly.type
_entity_poly.pdbx_seq_one_letter_code
_entity_poly.pdbx_strand_id
1 'polypeptide(L)'
;MKIFQQINATPSTHPLKFSLETARFLKKYFYVSAITVIILNLIWGVFPYFSKLFFDSLSQPNIQQTYTAAFVMLAAIFLAHLFNAIYDIVATKLWGLTKYQARKDILSYIAKHPHGFYSNHASGKLGAQVMETARSTELAFFYLQHFGPLCINLGASFFIAINTNGYFGFAMVLWSILIALYANAKIRRIGNLARKSQKLNNDLFGKIVDFISNISLVKYFGIYPLELSKLKAFATKQANVKATVEYIKIRFIYFTYFFYTDRQLQTWHP
;
A
#
# COMPACT_ATOMS: atom_id res chain seq x y z
N MET A 1 -20.15 -17.02 6.50
CA MET A 1 -20.67 -16.70 7.85
C MET A 1 -20.13 -15.31 8.22
N LYS A 2 -21.00 -14.37 8.60
CA LYS A 2 -20.88 -12.92 8.29
C LYS A 2 -20.08 -12.13 9.34
N ILE A 3 -19.22 -11.18 8.90
CA ILE A 3 -18.61 -10.14 9.75
C ILE A 3 -19.70 -9.39 10.55
N PHE A 4 -20.86 -9.18 9.93
CA PHE A 4 -21.97 -8.38 10.45
C PHE A 4 -23.14 -9.18 11.03
N GLN A 5 -22.98 -10.47 11.33
CA GLN A 5 -23.99 -11.25 12.08
C GLN A 5 -23.55 -11.67 13.47
N GLN A 6 -22.24 -11.75 13.73
CA GLN A 6 -21.76 -12.30 14.99
C GLN A 6 -21.51 -11.25 16.08
N ILE A 7 -21.53 -9.95 15.76
CA ILE A 7 -21.25 -8.93 16.75
C ILE A 7 -22.16 -7.73 16.49
N ASN A 8 -22.93 -7.34 17.50
CA ASN A 8 -23.46 -5.97 17.66
C ASN A 8 -22.32 -4.94 17.84
N ALA A 9 -21.16 -5.16 17.20
CA ALA A 9 -20.02 -4.27 17.25
C ALA A 9 -20.05 -3.35 16.05
N THR A 10 -19.87 -2.08 16.33
CA THR A 10 -19.49 -1.09 15.34
C THR A 10 -18.22 -1.56 14.63
N PRO A 11 -18.16 -1.44 13.30
CA PRO A 11 -16.93 -1.76 12.56
C PRO A 11 -15.77 -0.95 13.12
N SER A 12 -14.59 -1.56 13.19
CA SER A 12 -13.41 -0.86 13.71
C SER A 12 -13.14 0.40 12.89
N THR A 13 -13.02 1.53 13.59
CA THR A 13 -12.68 2.83 12.98
C THR A 13 -11.24 2.87 12.47
N HIS A 14 -10.38 1.96 12.94
CA HIS A 14 -8.98 1.90 12.54
C HIS A 14 -8.83 1.02 11.28
N PRO A 15 -8.27 1.55 10.18
CA PRO A 15 -8.25 0.84 8.89
C PRO A 15 -7.46 -0.47 8.93
N LEU A 16 -6.36 -0.53 9.71
CA LEU A 16 -5.60 -1.77 9.88
C LEU A 16 -6.37 -2.85 10.62
N LYS A 17 -7.10 -2.47 11.67
CA LYS A 17 -7.86 -3.43 12.46
C LYS A 17 -9.03 -3.99 11.63
N PHE A 18 -9.71 -3.13 10.89
CA PHE A 18 -10.72 -3.54 9.90
C PHE A 18 -10.16 -4.50 8.84
N SER A 19 -8.98 -4.19 8.30
CA SER A 19 -8.30 -5.03 7.31
C SER A 19 -7.93 -6.41 7.87
N LEU A 20 -7.41 -6.48 9.11
CA LEU A 20 -7.05 -7.73 9.78
C LEU A 20 -8.28 -8.55 10.17
N GLU A 21 -9.34 -7.90 10.64
CA GLU A 21 -10.62 -8.56 10.95
C GLU A 21 -11.22 -9.19 9.70
N THR A 22 -11.17 -8.50 8.56
CA THR A 22 -11.62 -9.05 7.28
C THR A 22 -10.73 -10.20 6.81
N ALA A 23 -9.41 -10.10 6.99
CA ALA A 23 -8.46 -11.16 6.63
C ALA A 23 -8.59 -12.40 7.55
N ARG A 24 -9.07 -12.25 8.78
CA ARG A 24 -9.27 -13.35 9.75
C ARG A 24 -10.25 -14.42 9.25
N PHE A 25 -11.07 -14.16 8.25
CA PHE A 25 -11.96 -15.17 7.65
C PHE A 25 -11.23 -16.10 6.68
N LEU A 26 -10.06 -15.69 6.19
CA LEU A 26 -9.25 -16.41 5.22
C LEU A 26 -7.93 -16.85 5.86
N LYS A 27 -7.98 -17.31 7.14
CA LYS A 27 -6.81 -17.66 7.95
C LYS A 27 -5.82 -18.55 7.21
N LYS A 28 -6.29 -19.57 6.50
CA LYS A 28 -5.44 -20.49 5.74
C LYS A 28 -4.57 -19.74 4.73
N TYR A 29 -5.17 -18.90 3.90
CA TYR A 29 -4.45 -18.12 2.89
C TYR A 29 -3.56 -17.04 3.53
N PHE A 30 -4.02 -16.42 4.63
CA PHE A 30 -3.25 -15.43 5.36
C PHE A 30 -1.98 -16.03 6.01
N TYR A 31 -2.10 -17.17 6.70
CA TYR A 31 -0.94 -17.83 7.31
C TYR A 31 0.03 -18.38 6.27
N VAL A 32 -0.46 -19.01 5.20
CA VAL A 32 0.41 -19.48 4.11
C VAL A 32 1.17 -18.32 3.49
N SER A 33 0.49 -17.23 3.13
CA SER A 33 1.17 -16.05 2.57
C SER A 33 2.17 -15.42 3.54
N ALA A 34 1.86 -15.33 4.84
CA ALA A 34 2.78 -14.81 5.84
C ALA A 34 4.05 -15.66 5.97
N ILE A 35 3.91 -16.99 6.05
CA ILE A 35 5.03 -17.91 6.16
C ILE A 35 5.90 -17.84 4.89
N THR A 36 5.29 -17.87 3.70
CA THR A 36 6.01 -17.80 2.43
C THR A 36 6.81 -16.50 2.31
N VAL A 37 6.26 -15.35 2.73
CA VAL A 37 6.97 -14.07 2.73
C VAL A 37 8.18 -14.07 3.65
N ILE A 38 8.05 -14.64 4.85
CA ILE A 38 9.17 -14.72 5.80
C ILE A 38 10.28 -15.58 5.21
N ILE A 39 9.94 -16.77 4.69
CA ILE A 39 10.91 -17.67 4.05
C ILE A 39 11.61 -16.97 2.87
N LEU A 40 10.85 -16.27 2.01
CA LEU A 40 11.40 -15.52 0.88
C LEU A 40 12.42 -14.48 1.34
N ASN A 41 12.10 -13.71 2.37
CA ASN A 41 13.02 -12.68 2.89
C ASN A 41 14.27 -13.28 3.52
N LEU A 42 14.16 -14.44 4.16
CA LEU A 42 15.33 -15.15 4.67
C LEU A 42 16.22 -15.64 3.50
N ILE A 43 15.65 -16.22 2.45
CA ILE A 43 16.41 -16.68 1.28
C ILE A 43 17.15 -15.51 0.62
N TRP A 44 16.44 -14.40 0.35
CA TRP A 44 17.05 -13.20 -0.22
C TRP A 44 18.06 -12.54 0.73
N GLY A 45 17.83 -12.60 2.05
CA GLY A 45 18.75 -12.08 3.06
C GLY A 45 20.09 -12.84 3.11
N VAL A 46 20.08 -14.15 2.86
CA VAL A 46 21.30 -14.99 2.82
C VAL A 46 21.98 -14.95 1.45
N PHE A 47 21.31 -14.45 0.41
CA PHE A 47 21.86 -14.37 -0.95
C PHE A 47 23.28 -13.75 -1.04
N PRO A 48 23.63 -12.64 -0.34
CA PRO A 48 24.98 -12.09 -0.36
C PRO A 48 26.07 -13.08 0.09
N TYR A 49 25.74 -14.01 0.99
CA TYR A 49 26.67 -15.05 1.43
C TYR A 49 26.96 -16.08 0.32
N PHE A 50 25.93 -16.50 -0.42
CA PHE A 50 26.13 -17.39 -1.59
C PHE A 50 26.95 -16.72 -2.68
N SER A 51 26.71 -15.43 -2.94
CA SER A 51 27.53 -14.64 -3.86
C SER A 51 28.98 -14.57 -3.40
N LYS A 52 29.22 -14.32 -2.11
CA LYS A 52 30.58 -14.34 -1.54
C LYS A 52 31.26 -15.70 -1.73
N LEU A 53 30.59 -16.80 -1.40
CA LEU A 53 31.12 -18.16 -1.56
C LEU A 53 31.52 -18.45 -3.01
N PHE A 54 30.71 -18.01 -3.97
CA PHE A 54 31.02 -18.12 -5.40
C PHE A 54 32.27 -17.31 -5.77
N PHE A 55 32.36 -16.04 -5.38
CA PHE A 55 33.55 -15.22 -5.68
C PHE A 55 34.82 -15.72 -5.00
N ASP A 56 34.74 -16.18 -3.75
CA ASP A 56 35.87 -16.77 -3.03
C ASP A 56 36.36 -18.05 -3.75
N SER A 57 35.43 -18.85 -4.31
CA SER A 57 35.76 -20.07 -5.06
C SER A 57 36.44 -19.81 -6.40
N LEU A 58 36.30 -18.61 -6.99
CA LEU A 58 37.02 -18.22 -8.20
C LEU A 58 38.49 -17.85 -7.92
N SER A 59 38.79 -17.47 -6.68
CA SER A 59 40.14 -17.07 -6.26
C SER A 59 41.05 -18.26 -5.96
N GLN A 60 40.48 -19.47 -5.84
CA GLN A 60 41.24 -20.70 -5.61
C GLN A 60 41.34 -21.52 -6.91
N PRO A 61 42.48 -22.16 -7.20
CA PRO A 61 42.65 -22.99 -8.40
C PRO A 61 41.95 -24.35 -8.29
N ASN A 62 40.72 -24.39 -7.76
CA ASN A 62 39.91 -25.60 -7.59
C ASN A 62 38.59 -25.50 -8.36
N ILE A 63 38.61 -25.99 -9.59
CA ILE A 63 37.47 -25.95 -10.53
C ILE A 63 36.23 -26.67 -9.96
N GLN A 64 36.41 -27.76 -9.22
CA GLN A 64 35.28 -28.51 -8.64
C GLN A 64 34.55 -27.67 -7.58
N GLN A 65 35.28 -26.93 -6.76
CA GLN A 65 34.70 -26.04 -5.75
C GLN A 65 33.97 -24.86 -6.38
N THR A 66 34.44 -24.37 -7.52
CA THR A 66 33.74 -23.34 -8.28
C THR A 66 32.40 -23.84 -8.82
N TYR A 67 32.37 -25.05 -9.40
CA TYR A 67 31.11 -25.63 -9.90
C TYR A 67 30.10 -25.93 -8.78
N THR A 68 30.54 -26.41 -7.62
CA THR A 68 29.64 -26.65 -6.49
C THR A 68 29.08 -25.34 -5.94
N ALA A 69 29.91 -24.30 -5.79
CA ALA A 69 29.45 -22.98 -5.36
C ALA A 69 28.45 -22.36 -6.35
N ALA A 70 28.71 -22.47 -7.65
CA ALA A 70 27.79 -22.02 -8.70
C ALA A 70 26.45 -22.78 -8.66
N PHE A 71 26.49 -24.10 -8.50
CA PHE A 71 25.29 -24.92 -8.39
C PHE A 71 24.45 -24.56 -7.17
N VAL A 72 25.07 -24.38 -6.00
CA VAL A 72 24.38 -23.96 -4.77
C VAL A 72 23.72 -22.59 -4.96
N MET A 73 24.41 -21.64 -5.61
CA MET A 73 23.85 -20.31 -5.90
C MET A 73 22.65 -20.38 -6.84
N LEU A 74 22.75 -21.15 -7.93
CA LEU A 74 21.63 -21.35 -8.88
C LEU A 74 20.44 -22.06 -8.22
N ALA A 75 20.70 -23.08 -7.40
CA ALA A 75 19.67 -23.77 -6.63
C ALA A 75 18.96 -22.82 -5.66
N ALA A 76 19.69 -21.92 -4.99
CA ALA A 76 19.11 -20.91 -4.10
C ALA A 76 18.23 -19.92 -4.86
N ILE A 77 18.66 -19.44 -6.03
CA ILE A 77 17.87 -18.54 -6.90
C ILE A 77 16.59 -19.24 -7.37
N PHE A 78 16.71 -20.49 -7.84
CA PHE A 78 15.57 -21.29 -8.27
C PHE A 78 14.56 -21.48 -7.14
N LEU A 79 15.03 -21.81 -5.94
CA LEU A 79 14.19 -21.97 -4.76
C LEU A 79 13.50 -20.64 -4.40
N ALA A 80 14.21 -19.51 -4.45
CA ALA A 80 13.63 -18.19 -4.21
C ALA A 80 12.49 -17.90 -5.19
N HIS A 81 12.69 -18.15 -6.48
CA HIS A 81 11.65 -17.94 -7.50
C HIS A 81 10.45 -18.88 -7.32
N LEU A 82 10.68 -20.14 -6.92
CA LEU A 82 9.62 -21.09 -6.66
C LEU A 82 8.72 -20.63 -5.49
N PHE A 83 9.32 -20.20 -4.37
CA PHE A 83 8.56 -19.66 -3.24
C PHE A 83 7.85 -18.35 -3.62
N ASN A 84 8.42 -17.54 -4.50
CA ASN A 84 7.80 -16.30 -4.95
C ASN A 84 6.54 -16.59 -5.78
N ALA A 85 6.61 -17.57 -6.68
CA ALA A 85 5.44 -18.02 -7.44
C ALA A 85 4.31 -18.56 -6.53
N ILE A 86 4.66 -19.34 -5.50
CA ILE A 86 3.69 -19.83 -4.52
C ILE A 86 3.05 -18.66 -3.78
N TYR A 87 3.85 -17.68 -3.35
CA TYR A 87 3.35 -16.47 -2.68
C TYR A 87 2.38 -15.73 -3.58
N ASP A 88 2.75 -15.44 -4.84
CA ASP A 88 1.94 -14.66 -5.77
C ASP A 88 0.57 -15.31 -6.01
N ILE A 89 0.53 -16.63 -6.19
CA ILE A 89 -0.73 -17.37 -6.38
C ILE A 89 -1.63 -17.27 -5.15
N VAL A 90 -1.06 -17.46 -3.95
CA VAL A 90 -1.82 -17.46 -2.69
C VAL A 90 -2.27 -16.04 -2.32
N ALA A 91 -1.37 -15.06 -2.44
CA ALA A 91 -1.61 -13.67 -2.11
C ALA A 91 -2.66 -13.04 -3.05
N THR A 92 -2.59 -13.32 -4.36
CA THR A 92 -3.58 -12.81 -5.33
C THR A 92 -4.99 -13.30 -5.01
N LYS A 93 -5.14 -14.60 -4.67
CA LYS A 93 -6.43 -15.16 -4.25
C LYS A 93 -6.93 -14.50 -2.97
N LEU A 94 -6.05 -14.34 -2.00
CA LEU A 94 -6.37 -13.70 -0.73
C LEU A 94 -6.82 -12.24 -0.93
N TRP A 95 -6.14 -11.47 -1.77
CA TRP A 95 -6.51 -10.09 -2.10
C TRP A 95 -7.92 -9.99 -2.69
N GLY A 96 -8.22 -10.83 -3.68
CA GLY A 96 -9.54 -10.85 -4.32
C GLY A 96 -10.66 -11.21 -3.34
N LEU A 97 -10.45 -12.26 -2.54
CA LEU A 97 -11.46 -12.75 -1.59
C LEU A 97 -11.69 -11.77 -0.43
N THR A 98 -10.65 -11.14 0.10
CA THR A 98 -10.79 -10.14 1.18
C THR A 98 -11.54 -8.91 0.70
N LYS A 99 -11.25 -8.41 -0.51
CA LYS A 99 -12.00 -7.28 -1.10
C LYS A 99 -13.47 -7.61 -1.33
N TYR A 100 -13.75 -8.80 -1.87
CA TYR A 100 -15.12 -9.27 -2.09
C TYR A 100 -15.88 -9.36 -0.76
N GLN A 101 -15.27 -9.97 0.26
CA GLN A 101 -15.89 -10.13 1.56
C GLN A 101 -16.18 -8.77 2.20
N ALA A 102 -15.21 -7.84 2.20
CA ALA A 102 -15.42 -6.49 2.72
C ALA A 102 -16.57 -5.75 2.03
N ARG A 103 -16.64 -5.80 0.68
CA ARG A 103 -17.73 -5.16 -0.08
C ARG A 103 -19.08 -5.76 0.28
N LYS A 104 -19.19 -7.09 0.30
CA LYS A 104 -20.41 -7.82 0.65
C LYS A 104 -20.89 -7.45 2.04
N ASP A 105 -19.95 -7.41 2.98
CA ASP A 105 -20.21 -7.14 4.38
C ASP A 105 -20.68 -5.67 4.54
N ILE A 106 -19.96 -4.69 4.00
CA ILE A 106 -20.35 -3.27 4.06
C ILE A 106 -21.72 -3.05 3.41
N LEU A 107 -21.96 -3.67 2.25
CA LEU A 107 -23.25 -3.56 1.56
C LEU A 107 -24.39 -4.14 2.41
N SER A 108 -24.16 -5.29 3.06
CA SER A 108 -25.15 -5.89 3.97
C SER A 108 -25.43 -5.04 5.21
N TYR A 109 -24.46 -4.23 5.64
CA TYR A 109 -24.63 -3.28 6.74
C TYR A 109 -25.43 -2.04 6.30
N ILE A 110 -25.07 -1.45 5.15
CA ILE A 110 -25.79 -0.31 4.58
C ILE A 110 -27.25 -0.68 4.33
N ALA A 111 -27.53 -1.85 3.73
CA ALA A 111 -28.86 -2.32 3.38
C ALA A 111 -29.86 -2.34 4.57
N LYS A 112 -29.38 -2.41 5.82
CA LYS A 112 -30.21 -2.43 7.03
C LYS A 112 -30.59 -1.04 7.55
N HIS A 113 -30.12 0.05 6.92
CA HIS A 113 -30.42 1.41 7.39
C HIS A 113 -31.85 1.84 7.03
N PRO A 114 -32.48 2.75 7.81
CA PRO A 114 -33.81 3.28 7.51
C PRO A 114 -33.87 4.09 6.21
N HIS A 115 -35.07 4.22 5.62
CA HIS A 115 -35.30 5.01 4.41
C HIS A 115 -34.75 6.46 4.48
N GLY A 116 -34.83 7.11 5.65
CA GLY A 116 -34.30 8.46 5.85
C GLY A 116 -32.77 8.57 5.64
N PHE A 117 -32.02 7.48 5.85
CA PHE A 117 -30.58 7.45 5.57
C PHE A 117 -30.28 7.62 4.08
N TYR A 118 -31.04 6.94 3.21
CA TYR A 118 -30.86 6.97 1.76
C TYR A 118 -31.34 8.28 1.14
N SER A 119 -32.37 8.92 1.70
CA SER A 119 -32.81 10.25 1.27
C SER A 119 -31.73 11.31 1.46
N ASN A 120 -30.95 11.19 2.55
CA ASN A 120 -29.92 12.16 2.92
C ASN A 120 -28.55 11.91 2.25
N HIS A 121 -28.35 10.80 1.54
CA HIS A 121 -27.06 10.43 0.94
C HIS A 121 -27.23 9.98 -0.51
N ALA A 122 -26.60 10.71 -1.44
CA ALA A 122 -26.56 10.33 -2.84
C ALA A 122 -25.99 8.91 -3.02
N SER A 123 -26.71 8.06 -3.77
CA SER A 123 -26.33 6.65 -3.99
C SER A 123 -24.94 6.51 -4.61
N GLY A 124 -24.54 7.44 -5.47
CA GLY A 124 -23.19 7.50 -6.04
C GLY A 124 -22.09 7.71 -4.98
N LYS A 125 -22.36 8.55 -3.97
CA LYS A 125 -21.43 8.79 -2.86
C LYS A 125 -21.31 7.56 -1.95
N LEU A 126 -22.42 6.88 -1.66
CA LEU A 126 -22.42 5.63 -0.89
C LEU A 126 -21.66 4.53 -1.63
N GLY A 127 -21.89 4.37 -2.94
CA GLY A 127 -21.16 3.41 -3.77
C GLY A 127 -19.65 3.66 -3.77
N ALA A 128 -19.23 4.92 -3.93
CA ALA A 128 -17.82 5.29 -3.85
C ALA A 128 -17.20 4.99 -2.47
N GLN A 129 -17.93 5.26 -1.39
CA GLN A 129 -17.48 4.95 -0.03
C GLN A 129 -17.32 3.44 0.22
N VAL A 130 -18.22 2.60 -0.31
CA VAL A 130 -18.10 1.13 -0.22
C VAL A 130 -16.82 0.66 -0.90
N MET A 131 -16.56 1.16 -2.13
CA MET A 131 -15.37 0.78 -2.89
C MET A 131 -14.08 1.24 -2.21
N GLU A 132 -14.06 2.48 -1.70
CA GLU A 132 -12.90 3.02 -0.98
C GLU A 132 -12.65 2.29 0.34
N THR A 133 -13.70 1.98 1.10
CA THR A 133 -13.55 1.26 2.38
C THR A 133 -13.07 -0.16 2.13
N ALA A 134 -13.54 -0.83 1.08
CA ALA A 134 -12.98 -2.12 0.68
C ALA A 134 -11.51 -2.01 0.26
N ARG A 135 -11.08 -0.89 -0.34
CA ARG A 135 -9.67 -0.63 -0.66
C ARG A 135 -8.79 -0.55 0.59
N SER A 136 -9.33 -0.10 1.73
CA SER A 136 -8.57 -0.10 3.00
C SER A 136 -8.11 -1.49 3.44
N THR A 137 -8.74 -2.57 2.94
CA THR A 137 -8.27 -3.94 3.18
C THR A 137 -6.93 -4.28 2.52
N GLU A 138 -6.48 -3.45 1.57
CA GLU A 138 -5.14 -3.55 0.99
C GLU A 138 -4.05 -3.25 2.02
N LEU A 139 -4.37 -2.53 3.09
CA LEU A 139 -3.38 -2.15 4.10
C LEU A 139 -2.80 -3.37 4.83
N ALA A 140 -3.60 -4.36 5.24
CA ALA A 140 -3.01 -5.55 5.88
C ALA A 140 -2.03 -6.28 4.96
N PHE A 141 -2.28 -6.29 3.65
CA PHE A 141 -1.38 -6.87 2.67
C PHE A 141 -0.11 -6.05 2.48
N PHE A 142 -0.25 -4.73 2.41
CA PHE A 142 0.89 -3.83 2.37
C PHE A 142 1.81 -4.03 3.58
N TYR A 143 1.24 -4.17 4.77
CA TYR A 143 2.01 -4.45 5.98
C TYR A 143 2.70 -5.82 5.93
N LEU A 144 2.01 -6.85 5.44
CA LEU A 144 2.57 -8.19 5.33
C LEU A 144 3.72 -8.25 4.31
N GLN A 145 3.56 -7.60 3.15
CA GLN A 145 4.49 -7.68 2.02
C GLN A 145 5.69 -6.74 2.16
N HIS A 146 5.49 -5.55 2.71
CA HIS A 146 6.53 -4.52 2.75
C HIS A 146 7.02 -4.24 4.16
N PHE A 147 6.12 -4.03 5.11
CA PHE A 147 6.51 -3.56 6.45
C PHE A 147 7.20 -4.65 7.28
N GLY A 148 6.61 -5.86 7.33
CA GLY A 148 7.19 -6.99 8.07
C GLY A 148 8.61 -7.34 7.59
N PRO A 149 8.80 -7.62 6.29
CA PRO A 149 10.10 -7.80 5.67
C PRO A 149 11.11 -6.69 5.95
N LEU A 150 10.67 -5.44 5.84
CA LEU A 150 11.53 -4.29 6.11
C LEU A 150 12.03 -4.28 7.56
N CYS A 151 11.18 -4.59 8.54
CA CYS A 151 11.60 -4.68 9.94
C CYS A 151 12.63 -5.82 10.16
N ILE A 152 12.43 -6.98 9.54
CA ILE A 152 13.36 -8.12 9.65
C ILE A 152 14.71 -7.76 9.03
N ASN A 153 14.71 -7.25 7.80
CA ASN A 153 15.94 -6.90 7.08
C ASN A 153 16.70 -5.76 7.76
N LEU A 154 15.99 -4.73 8.23
CA LEU A 154 16.60 -3.61 8.98
C LEU A 154 17.20 -4.10 10.31
N GLY A 155 16.48 -4.96 11.05
CA GLY A 155 16.96 -5.56 12.29
C GLY A 155 18.20 -6.42 12.08
N ALA A 156 18.20 -7.28 11.06
CA ALA A 156 19.35 -8.09 10.69
C ALA A 156 20.56 -7.23 10.26
N SER A 157 20.31 -6.17 9.50
CA SER A 157 21.36 -5.24 9.06
C SER A 157 22.02 -4.53 10.25
N PHE A 158 21.24 -4.05 11.21
CA PHE A 158 21.81 -3.45 12.44
C PHE A 158 22.55 -4.47 13.29
N PHE A 159 22.02 -5.68 13.42
CA PHE A 159 22.70 -6.75 14.16
C PHE A 159 24.08 -7.03 13.56
N ILE A 160 24.17 -7.19 12.24
CA ILE A 160 25.45 -7.43 11.54
C ILE A 160 26.39 -6.23 11.69
N ALA A 161 25.88 -5.01 11.52
CA ALA A 161 26.70 -3.80 11.61
C ALA A 161 27.31 -3.61 13.00
N ILE A 162 26.54 -3.81 14.07
CA ILE A 162 27.00 -3.67 15.46
C ILE A 162 28.05 -4.75 15.79
N ASN A 163 27.83 -5.99 15.36
CA ASN A 163 28.80 -7.09 15.59
C ASN A 163 30.11 -6.88 14.82
N THR A 164 30.08 -6.18 13.68
CA THR A 164 31.28 -5.91 12.88
C THR A 164 32.07 -4.73 13.44
N ASN A 165 31.41 -3.61 13.74
CA ASN A 165 32.01 -2.43 14.35
C ASN A 165 30.96 -1.63 15.13
N GLY A 166 31.08 -1.60 16.45
CA GLY A 166 30.10 -0.96 17.33
C GLY A 166 29.90 0.54 17.06
N TYR A 167 30.96 1.27 16.70
CA TYR A 167 30.86 2.70 16.38
C TYR A 167 30.07 2.94 15.09
N PHE A 168 30.33 2.13 14.06
CA PHE A 168 29.61 2.21 12.79
C PHE A 168 28.14 1.82 12.96
N GLY A 169 27.86 0.73 13.68
CA GLY A 169 26.50 0.29 13.97
C GLY A 169 25.70 1.35 14.73
N PHE A 170 26.30 1.97 15.76
CA PHE A 170 25.64 3.04 16.51
C PHE A 170 25.35 4.27 15.65
N ALA A 171 26.29 4.68 14.79
CA ALA A 171 26.08 5.78 13.85
C ALA A 171 24.89 5.52 12.89
N MET A 172 24.74 4.29 12.38
CA MET A 172 23.62 3.94 11.51
C MET A 172 22.27 3.93 12.25
N VAL A 173 22.22 3.45 13.49
CA VAL A 173 21.01 3.48 14.32
C VAL A 173 20.59 4.93 14.60
N LEU A 174 21.54 5.77 15.00
CA LEU A 174 21.29 7.20 15.24
C LEU A 174 20.73 7.89 13.99
N TRP A 175 21.35 7.65 12.83
CA TRP A 175 20.89 8.20 11.56
C TRP A 175 19.46 7.74 11.20
N SER A 176 19.15 6.47 11.44
CA SER A 176 17.83 5.90 11.18
C SER A 176 16.75 6.52 12.08
N ILE A 177 17.08 6.80 13.35
CA ILE A 177 16.19 7.50 14.28
C ILE A 177 15.92 8.93 13.79
N LEU A 178 16.93 9.66 13.32
CA LEU A 178 16.77 11.01 12.79
C LEU A 178 15.82 11.04 11.58
N ILE A 179 15.97 10.09 10.65
CA ILE A 179 15.06 9.95 9.50
C ILE A 179 13.64 9.62 9.98
N ALA A 180 13.48 8.72 10.95
CA ALA A 180 12.17 8.34 11.47
C ALA A 180 11.45 9.53 12.13
N LEU A 181 12.16 10.36 12.90
CA LEU A 181 11.61 11.58 13.50
C LEU A 181 11.18 12.59 12.43
N TYR A 182 12.01 12.80 11.41
CA TYR A 182 11.67 13.66 10.28
C TYR A 182 10.41 13.16 9.52
N ALA A 183 10.33 11.85 9.28
CA ALA A 183 9.17 11.23 8.64
C ALA A 183 7.88 11.43 9.45
N ASN A 184 7.95 11.22 10.77
CA ASN A 184 6.81 11.38 11.68
C ASN A 184 6.22 12.81 11.63
N ALA A 185 7.08 13.83 11.53
CA ALA A 185 6.64 15.22 11.39
C ALA A 185 5.84 15.46 10.09
N LYS A 186 6.23 14.82 8.98
CA LYS A 186 5.58 14.99 7.67
C LYS A 186 4.29 14.16 7.53
N ILE A 187 4.21 12.99 8.18
CA ILE A 187 3.05 12.08 8.11
C ILE A 187 1.75 12.78 8.49
N ARG A 188 1.74 13.61 9.55
CA ARG A 188 0.53 14.33 9.99
C ARG A 188 -0.03 15.26 8.90
N ARG A 189 0.86 16.00 8.21
CA ARG A 189 0.50 16.91 7.12
C ARG A 189 -0.03 16.15 5.91
N ILE A 190 0.64 15.06 5.53
CA ILE A 190 0.19 14.18 4.43
C ILE A 190 -1.19 13.60 4.74
N GLY A 191 -1.42 13.12 5.97
CA GLY A 191 -2.70 12.57 6.40
C GLY A 191 -3.87 13.57 6.31
N ASN A 192 -3.66 14.83 6.71
CA ASN A 192 -4.67 15.88 6.58
C ASN A 192 -5.01 16.18 5.13
N LEU A 193 -4.00 16.29 4.26
CA LEU A 193 -4.20 16.55 2.83
C LEU A 193 -4.85 15.35 2.12
N ALA A 194 -4.48 14.13 2.48
CA ALA A 194 -5.08 12.91 1.94
C ALA A 194 -6.57 12.83 2.29
N ARG A 195 -6.96 13.14 3.53
CA ARG A 195 -8.38 13.24 3.93
C ARG A 195 -9.14 14.28 3.11
N LYS A 196 -8.54 15.46 2.91
CA LYS A 196 -9.12 16.53 2.08
C LYS A 196 -9.30 16.08 0.62
N SER A 197 -8.28 15.42 0.06
CA SER A 197 -8.33 14.85 -1.28
C SER A 197 -9.45 13.82 -1.42
N GLN A 198 -9.60 12.93 -0.43
CA GLN A 198 -10.64 11.90 -0.47
C GLN A 198 -12.05 12.49 -0.40
N LYS A 199 -12.26 13.54 0.43
CA LYS A 199 -13.54 14.25 0.49
C LYS A 199 -13.90 14.85 -0.87
N LEU A 200 -12.96 15.58 -1.50
CA LEU A 200 -13.16 16.16 -2.83
C LEU A 200 -13.42 15.09 -3.90
N ASN A 201 -12.76 13.92 -3.80
CA ASN A 201 -12.96 12.82 -4.73
C ASN A 201 -14.37 12.22 -4.64
N ASN A 202 -14.86 12.01 -3.42
CA ASN A 202 -16.22 11.51 -3.19
C ASN A 202 -17.28 12.52 -3.67
N ASP A 203 -17.06 13.81 -3.43
CA ASP A 203 -17.97 14.88 -3.88
C ASP A 203 -17.97 14.99 -5.42
N LEU A 204 -16.81 14.89 -6.06
CA LEU A 204 -16.69 14.88 -7.52
C LEU A 204 -17.42 13.68 -8.14
N PHE A 205 -17.22 12.48 -7.57
CA PHE A 205 -17.90 11.27 -8.05
C PHE A 205 -19.41 11.36 -7.91
N GLY A 206 -19.90 11.91 -6.79
CA GLY A 206 -21.33 12.20 -6.61
C GLY A 206 -21.88 13.07 -7.73
N LYS A 207 -21.23 14.20 -8.03
CA LYS A 207 -21.63 15.11 -9.11
C LYS A 207 -21.62 14.46 -10.50
N ILE A 208 -20.65 13.59 -10.78
CA ILE A 208 -20.58 12.86 -12.04
C ILE A 208 -21.77 11.91 -12.17
N VAL A 209 -22.10 11.16 -11.11
CA VAL A 209 -23.26 10.27 -11.10
C VAL A 209 -24.56 11.06 -11.28
N ASP A 210 -24.69 12.20 -10.60
CA ASP A 210 -25.86 13.08 -10.74
C ASP A 210 -26.01 13.65 -12.15
N PHE A 211 -24.90 14.06 -12.77
CA PHE A 211 -24.85 14.55 -14.15
C PHE A 211 -25.26 13.45 -15.15
N ILE A 212 -24.73 12.23 -15.00
CA ILE A 212 -25.06 11.09 -15.87
C ILE A 212 -26.52 10.70 -15.72
N SER A 213 -27.01 10.63 -14.48
CA SER A 213 -28.40 10.24 -14.17
C SER A 213 -29.41 11.24 -14.75
N ASN A 214 -29.03 12.51 -14.87
CA ASN A 214 -29.88 13.59 -15.37
C ASN A 214 -29.47 14.11 -16.76
N ILE A 215 -28.71 13.34 -17.54
CA ILE A 215 -28.16 13.81 -18.82
C ILE A 215 -29.23 14.25 -19.81
N SER A 216 -30.40 13.60 -19.81
CA SER A 216 -31.53 13.97 -20.66
C SER A 216 -32.00 15.39 -20.37
N LEU A 217 -32.16 15.75 -19.09
CA LEU A 217 -32.57 17.10 -18.68
C LEU A 217 -31.52 18.14 -19.08
N VAL A 218 -30.24 17.84 -18.86
CA VAL A 218 -29.14 18.74 -19.25
C VAL A 218 -29.15 19.02 -20.76
N LYS A 219 -29.45 17.99 -21.57
CA LYS A 219 -29.60 18.14 -23.02
C LYS A 219 -30.84 18.93 -23.42
N TYR A 220 -32.00 18.64 -22.81
CA TYR A 220 -33.26 19.33 -23.11
C TYR A 220 -33.18 20.84 -22.83
N PHE A 221 -32.52 21.24 -21.75
CA PHE A 221 -32.39 22.64 -21.38
C PHE A 221 -31.13 23.33 -21.94
N GLY A 222 -30.28 22.61 -22.70
CA GLY A 222 -29.06 23.20 -23.28
C GLY A 222 -28.00 23.63 -22.26
N ILE A 223 -28.04 23.13 -21.02
CA ILE A 223 -27.18 23.57 -19.89
C ILE A 223 -25.83 22.83 -19.87
N TYR A 224 -25.57 21.95 -20.84
CA TYR A 224 -24.33 21.16 -20.94
C TYR A 224 -23.03 21.95 -20.72
N PRO A 225 -22.76 23.08 -21.40
CA PRO A 225 -21.50 23.81 -21.20
C PRO A 225 -21.36 24.38 -19.78
N LEU A 226 -22.48 24.78 -19.16
CA LEU A 226 -22.49 25.29 -17.79
C LEU A 226 -22.17 24.17 -16.78
N GLU A 227 -22.82 23.01 -16.89
CA GLU A 227 -22.54 21.87 -16.00
C GLU A 227 -21.12 21.33 -16.17
N LEU A 228 -20.62 21.28 -17.41
CA LEU A 228 -19.26 20.86 -17.69
C LEU A 228 -18.21 21.81 -17.07
N SER A 229 -18.45 23.13 -17.14
CA SER A 229 -17.53 24.11 -16.52
C SER A 229 -17.49 23.98 -14.99
N LYS A 230 -18.63 23.74 -14.34
CA LYS A 230 -18.70 23.45 -12.89
C LYS A 230 -17.93 22.19 -12.54
N LEU A 231 -18.11 21.10 -13.29
CA LEU A 231 -17.37 19.84 -13.09
C LEU A 231 -15.86 20.03 -13.26
N LYS A 232 -15.44 20.76 -14.30
CA LYS A 232 -14.02 21.07 -14.55
C LYS A 232 -13.40 21.83 -13.38
N ALA A 233 -14.08 22.86 -12.85
CA ALA A 233 -13.58 23.62 -11.70
C ALA A 233 -13.39 22.72 -10.45
N PHE A 234 -14.32 21.80 -10.19
CA PHE A 234 -14.19 20.84 -9.10
C PHE A 234 -13.05 19.83 -9.33
N ALA A 235 -12.90 19.34 -10.56
CA ALA A 235 -11.82 18.43 -10.93
C ALA A 235 -10.44 19.08 -10.77
N THR A 236 -10.26 20.33 -11.22
CA THR A 236 -9.00 21.07 -11.04
C THR A 236 -8.66 21.26 -9.56
N LYS A 237 -9.66 21.58 -8.73
CA LYS A 237 -9.46 21.70 -7.28
C LYS A 237 -9.01 20.37 -6.65
N GLN A 238 -9.60 19.25 -7.05
CA GLN A 238 -9.20 17.91 -6.59
C GLN A 238 -7.77 17.58 -7.06
N ALA A 239 -7.46 17.87 -8.32
CA ALA A 239 -6.15 17.61 -8.92
C ALA A 239 -5.03 18.37 -8.21
N ASN A 240 -5.24 19.65 -7.88
CA ASN A 240 -4.25 20.47 -7.17
C ASN A 240 -3.94 19.92 -5.76
N VAL A 241 -4.97 19.49 -5.02
CA VAL A 241 -4.77 18.88 -3.69
C VAL A 241 -4.03 17.55 -3.81
N LYS A 242 -4.39 16.73 -4.80
CA LYS A 242 -3.71 15.44 -5.06
C LYS A 242 -2.25 15.66 -5.48
N ALA A 243 -1.98 16.61 -6.37
CA ALA A 243 -0.64 16.98 -6.78
C ALA A 243 0.22 17.44 -5.59
N THR A 244 -0.37 18.20 -4.66
CA THR A 244 0.33 18.63 -3.43
C THR A 244 0.71 17.43 -2.56
N VAL A 245 -0.18 16.43 -2.43
CA VAL A 245 0.10 15.20 -1.69
C VAL A 245 1.24 14.43 -2.35
N GLU A 246 1.18 14.22 -3.66
CA GLU A 246 2.23 13.51 -4.40
C GLU A 246 3.56 14.25 -4.35
N TYR A 247 3.56 15.57 -4.48
CA TYR A 247 4.76 16.40 -4.34
C TYR A 247 5.45 16.21 -2.98
N ILE A 248 4.69 16.19 -1.88
CA ILE A 248 5.26 15.98 -0.55
C ILE A 248 5.84 14.56 -0.42
N LYS A 249 5.17 13.53 -0.98
CA LYS A 249 5.69 12.15 -0.98
C LYS A 249 6.99 12.05 -1.80
N ILE A 250 7.00 12.62 -3.00
CA ILE A 250 8.15 12.65 -3.89
C ILE A 250 9.33 13.35 -3.22
N ARG A 251 9.10 14.52 -2.60
CA ARG A 251 10.15 15.24 -1.85
C ARG A 251 10.63 14.47 -0.63
N PHE A 252 9.77 13.69 0.03
CA PHE A 252 10.18 12.80 1.11
C PHE A 252 11.10 11.67 0.59
N ILE A 253 10.75 11.05 -0.54
CA ILE A 253 11.58 10.05 -1.21
C ILE A 253 12.92 10.69 -1.61
N TYR A 254 12.92 11.83 -2.30
CA TYR A 254 14.15 12.51 -2.71
C TYR A 254 14.98 13.07 -1.54
N PHE A 255 14.37 13.38 -0.40
CA PHE A 255 15.10 13.68 0.82
C PHE A 255 15.88 12.46 1.34
N THR A 256 15.36 11.24 1.14
CA THR A 256 16.13 10.00 1.38
C THR A 256 17.24 9.82 0.33
N TYR A 257 17.02 10.29 -0.91
CA TYR A 257 18.02 10.28 -2.00
C TYR A 257 18.86 11.56 -2.09
N PHE A 258 18.92 12.39 -1.04
CA PHE A 258 19.34 13.80 -1.12
C PHE A 258 20.84 13.99 -1.40
N PHE A 259 21.20 13.82 -2.67
CA PHE A 259 22.31 14.54 -3.31
C PHE A 259 22.05 14.93 -4.77
N TYR A 260 20.85 14.71 -5.35
CA TYR A 260 20.62 15.10 -6.76
C TYR A 260 19.28 15.83 -6.96
N THR A 261 19.39 17.08 -7.42
CA THR A 261 18.42 17.85 -8.22
C THR A 261 17.20 18.48 -7.53
N ASP A 262 17.39 19.71 -7.02
CA ASP A 262 16.31 20.61 -6.54
C ASP A 262 16.04 21.79 -7.51
N ARG A 263 16.17 21.61 -8.85
CA ARG A 263 16.13 22.75 -9.81
C ARG A 263 15.08 22.74 -10.92
N GLN A 264 14.17 21.76 -10.99
CA GLN A 264 13.33 21.58 -12.20
C GLN A 264 11.80 21.74 -12.00
N LEU A 265 11.28 22.01 -10.80
CA LEU A 265 9.83 21.92 -10.55
C LEU A 265 9.13 23.24 -10.19
N GLN A 266 9.81 24.39 -10.28
CA GLN A 266 9.17 25.71 -10.13
C GLN A 266 8.33 26.16 -11.34
N THR A 267 8.27 25.39 -12.43
CA THR A 267 7.63 25.81 -13.70
C THR A 267 6.19 25.33 -13.88
N TRP A 268 5.56 24.66 -12.91
CA TRP A 268 4.18 24.13 -13.04
C TRP A 268 3.11 24.98 -12.35
N HIS A 269 3.27 26.30 -12.37
CA HIS A 269 2.20 27.26 -12.11
C HIS A 269 1.82 28.00 -13.39
N PRO A 270 0.74 27.56 -14.05
CA PRO A 270 -0.21 28.45 -14.71
C PRO A 270 -1.46 28.66 -13.86
#